data_AF-A0A1B8R8L4-F1
#
_entry.id   AF-A0A1B8R8L4-F1
#
_cell.length_a   1.000
_cell.length_b   1.000
_cell.length_c   1.000
_cell.angle_alpha   90.00
_cell.angle_beta   90.00
_cell.angle_gamma   90.00
#
_symmetry.space_group_name_H-M   'P 1'
#
loop_
_entity.id
_entity.type
_entity.pdbx_description
1 polymer ?
#
loop_
_entity_poly.entity_id
_entity_poly.type
_entity_poly.pdbx_seq_one_letter_code
_entity_poly.pdbx_strand_id
1 'polypeptide(L)'
;MRHTYSHIDLDERRKIARWRMAGISVEIIAEKLGRHRSTIFRELKRNMFVDKLIPDLNGYYCVTAHDMACERRAKLRKLAECCPPETDYFNGARSRYSLPHPLT
;
A
#
# COMPACT_ATOMS: atom_id res chain seq x y z
N MET A 1 11.65 26.86 -8.57
CA MET A 1 10.95 25.70 -9.19
C MET A 1 9.68 25.41 -8.41
N ARG A 2 8.50 25.47 -9.03
CA ARG A 2 7.26 25.06 -8.36
C ARG A 2 7.24 23.53 -8.29
N HIS A 3 7.45 22.97 -7.12
CA HIS A 3 7.19 21.54 -6.90
C HIS A 3 5.67 21.37 -6.88
N THR A 4 5.08 21.07 -8.02
CA THR A 4 3.70 20.61 -8.06
C THR A 4 3.64 19.31 -7.28
N TYR A 5 2.73 19.26 -6.31
CA TYR A 5 2.51 18.06 -5.53
C TYR A 5 1.93 16.99 -6.45
N SER A 6 2.76 16.03 -6.85
CA SER A 6 2.37 14.91 -7.69
C SER A 6 2.33 13.64 -6.85
N HIS A 7 1.22 12.92 -6.93
CA HIS A 7 1.08 11.62 -6.29
C HIS A 7 1.93 10.56 -6.98
N ILE A 8 2.24 9.50 -6.22
CA ILE A 8 2.87 8.30 -6.78
C ILE A 8 1.79 7.47 -7.45
N ASP A 9 1.98 7.22 -8.75
CA ASP A 9 1.08 6.42 -9.57
C ASP A 9 1.25 4.90 -9.34
N LEU A 10 0.29 4.09 -9.80
CA LEU A 10 0.37 2.64 -9.73
C LEU A 10 1.60 2.09 -10.47
N ASP A 11 1.96 2.66 -11.62
CA ASP A 11 3.14 2.21 -12.38
C ASP A 11 4.44 2.52 -11.64
N GLU A 12 4.52 3.68 -10.99
CA GLU A 12 5.65 4.03 -10.12
C GLU A 12 5.74 3.05 -8.93
N ARG A 13 4.61 2.69 -8.31
CA ARG A 13 4.55 1.67 -7.23
C ARG A 13 5.02 0.31 -7.71
N ARG A 14 4.64 -0.11 -8.92
CA ARG A 14 5.09 -1.38 -9.52
C ARG A 14 6.61 -1.40 -9.75
N LYS A 15 7.18 -0.28 -10.21
CA LYS A 15 8.64 -0.12 -10.36
C LYS A 15 9.36 -0.21 -9.01
N ILE A 16 8.83 0.48 -7.98
CA ILE A 16 9.37 0.43 -6.61
C ILE A 16 9.38 -1.02 -6.10
N ALA A 17 8.27 -1.75 -6.24
CA ALA A 17 8.19 -3.15 -5.81
C ALA A 17 9.23 -4.04 -6.50
N ARG A 18 9.33 -3.94 -7.84
CA ARG A 18 10.32 -4.70 -8.63
C ARG A 18 11.75 -4.42 -8.18
N TRP A 19 12.10 -3.16 -7.98
CA TRP A 19 13.45 -2.79 -7.54
C TRP A 19 13.72 -3.17 -6.10
N ARG A 20 12.70 -3.20 -5.23
CA ARG A 20 12.86 -3.67 -3.87
C ARG A 20 13.09 -5.18 -3.81
N MET A 21 12.39 -5.95 -4.64
CA MET A 21 12.67 -7.38 -4.84
C MET A 21 14.08 -7.62 -5.38
N ALA A 22 14.58 -6.73 -6.24
CA ALA A 22 15.95 -6.77 -6.76
C ALA A 22 17.02 -6.25 -5.77
N GLY A 23 16.65 -5.87 -4.53
CA GLY A 23 17.60 -5.40 -3.52
C GLY A 23 18.15 -4.00 -3.73
N ILE A 24 17.57 -3.20 -4.62
CA ILE A 24 18.04 -1.84 -4.92
C ILE A 24 17.74 -0.89 -3.74
N SER A 25 18.68 0.03 -3.47
CA SER A 25 18.54 1.06 -2.44
C SER A 25 17.49 2.12 -2.80
N VAL A 26 16.89 2.73 -1.79
CA VAL A 26 15.83 3.75 -1.96
C VAL A 26 16.35 5.00 -2.70
N GLU A 27 17.64 5.31 -2.55
CA GLU A 27 18.28 6.47 -3.18
C GLU A 27 18.35 6.29 -4.71
N ILE A 28 18.81 5.12 -5.16
CA ILE A 28 18.87 4.79 -6.58
C ILE A 28 17.45 4.72 -7.18
N ILE A 29 16.49 4.17 -6.43
CA ILE A 29 15.08 4.13 -6.85
C ILE A 29 14.53 5.55 -7.05
N ALA A 30 14.82 6.45 -6.11
CA ALA A 30 14.38 7.85 -6.16
C ALA A 30 14.99 8.58 -7.38
N GLU A 31 16.28 8.38 -7.64
CA GLU A 31 16.97 8.92 -8.81
C GLU A 31 16.36 8.39 -10.12
N LYS A 32 16.15 7.08 -10.23
CA LYS A 32 15.54 6.44 -11.42
C LYS A 32 14.11 6.91 -11.69
N LEU A 33 13.35 7.25 -10.66
CA LEU A 33 11.99 7.79 -10.79
C LEU A 33 11.97 9.31 -10.99
N GLY A 34 13.09 10.00 -10.81
CA GLY A 34 13.11 11.47 -10.75
C GLY A 34 12.29 12.02 -9.58
N ARG A 35 12.12 11.24 -8.50
CA ARG A 35 11.34 11.61 -7.32
C ARG A 35 12.26 11.90 -6.16
N HIS A 36 11.80 12.76 -5.25
CA HIS A 36 12.57 13.04 -4.04
C HIS A 36 12.66 11.81 -3.14
N ARG A 37 13.85 11.53 -2.58
CA ARG A 37 14.12 10.40 -1.68
C ARG A 37 13.08 10.27 -0.56
N SER A 38 12.70 11.38 0.08
CA SER A 38 11.73 11.36 1.18
C SER A 38 10.33 10.94 0.74
N THR A 39 9.98 11.13 -0.54
CA THR A 39 8.70 10.69 -1.07
C THR A 39 8.64 9.17 -1.14
N ILE A 40 9.70 8.52 -1.62
CA ILE A 40 9.81 7.06 -1.65
C ILE A 40 9.90 6.48 -0.23
N PHE A 41 10.71 7.08 0.66
CA PHE A 41 10.78 6.64 2.06
C PHE A 41 9.42 6.70 2.77
N ARG A 42 8.67 7.80 2.59
CA ARG A 42 7.34 7.96 3.19
C ARG A 42 6.32 6.98 2.61
N GLU A 43 6.43 6.68 1.32
CA GLU A 43 5.60 5.69 0.65
C GLU A 43 5.83 4.29 1.20
N LEU A 44 7.08 3.86 1.26
CA LEU A 44 7.48 2.57 1.85
C LEU A 44 7.06 2.49 3.32
N LYS A 45 7.36 3.51 4.13
CA LYS A 45 7.03 3.49 5.56
C LYS A 45 5.52 3.38 5.84
N ARG A 46 4.68 3.94 4.95
CA ARG A 46 3.22 3.94 5.14
C ARG A 46 2.55 2.67 4.64
N ASN A 47 3.10 2.04 3.61
CA ASN A 47 2.48 0.90 2.95
C ASN A 47 3.36 -0.38 3.04
N MET A 48 4.35 -0.40 3.92
CA MET A 48 5.09 -1.61 4.26
C MET A 48 4.18 -2.53 5.07
N PHE A 49 3.98 -3.75 4.56
CA PHE A 49 3.30 -4.79 5.29
C PHE A 49 4.31 -5.50 6.20
N VAL A 50 3.99 -5.52 7.50
CA VAL A 50 4.80 -6.19 8.53
C VAL A 50 3.86 -7.06 9.35
N ASP A 51 3.98 -8.36 9.17
CA ASP A 51 3.38 -9.39 10.02
C ASP A 51 4.42 -9.90 11.02
N LYS A 52 3.96 -10.10 12.27
CA LYS A 52 4.76 -10.65 13.35
C LYS A 52 4.75 -12.18 13.36
N LEU A 53 3.74 -12.80 12.75
CA LEU A 53 3.54 -14.24 12.74
C LEU A 53 4.24 -14.92 11.56
N ILE A 54 4.27 -14.25 10.41
CA ILE A 54 4.86 -14.78 9.17
C ILE A 54 5.86 -13.75 8.62
N PRO A 55 7.14 -13.79 9.07
CA PRO A 55 8.15 -12.85 8.63
C PRO A 55 8.40 -12.86 7.11
N ASP A 56 8.17 -14.00 6.46
CA ASP A 56 8.38 -14.18 5.02
C ASP A 56 7.38 -13.39 4.17
N LEU A 57 6.22 -13.02 4.75
CA LEU A 57 5.22 -12.19 4.07
C LEU A 57 5.55 -10.69 4.19
N ASN A 58 6.59 -10.31 4.94
CA ASN A 58 6.97 -8.92 5.12
C ASN A 58 7.49 -8.34 3.81
N GLY A 59 6.84 -7.29 3.33
CA GLY A 59 7.12 -6.79 2.00
C GLY A 59 6.38 -5.52 1.63
N TYR A 60 6.73 -5.02 0.45
CA TYR A 60 6.03 -3.92 -0.19
C TYR A 60 5.19 -4.43 -1.34
N TYR A 61 3.87 -4.40 -1.18
CA TYR A 61 2.90 -4.87 -2.15
C TYR A 61 2.27 -3.70 -2.91
N CYS A 62 2.58 -3.56 -4.20
CA CYS A 62 2.21 -2.37 -4.97
C CYS A 62 0.69 -2.14 -5.12
N VAL A 63 -0.09 -3.21 -5.30
CA VAL A 63 -1.55 -3.17 -5.45
C VAL A 63 -2.20 -2.77 -4.12
N THR A 64 -1.92 -3.52 -3.05
CA THR A 64 -2.40 -3.19 -1.70
C THR A 64 -2.03 -1.77 -1.28
N ALA A 65 -0.79 -1.34 -1.56
CA ALA A 65 -0.35 0.01 -1.28
C ALA A 65 -1.19 1.06 -2.02
N HIS A 66 -1.52 0.81 -3.29
CA HIS A 66 -2.35 1.69 -4.11
C HIS A 66 -3.77 1.78 -3.55
N ASP A 67 -4.39 0.64 -3.22
CA ASP A 67 -5.74 0.59 -2.65
C ASP A 67 -5.80 1.33 -1.33
N MET A 68 -4.85 1.09 -0.42
CA MET A 68 -4.73 1.84 0.84
C MET A 68 -4.54 3.35 0.61
N ALA A 69 -3.85 3.75 -0.46
CA ALA A 69 -3.71 5.16 -0.81
C ALA A 69 -5.02 5.75 -1.35
N CYS A 70 -5.76 4.99 -2.15
CA CYS A 70 -7.07 5.37 -2.67
C CYS A 70 -8.12 5.45 -1.55
N GLU A 71 -8.20 4.47 -0.66
CA GLU A 71 -9.07 4.50 0.53
C GLU A 71 -8.81 5.72 1.41
N ARG A 72 -7.53 6.05 1.66
CA ARG A 72 -7.19 7.25 2.45
C ARG A 72 -7.67 8.53 1.77
N ARG A 73 -7.57 8.61 0.44
CA ARG A 73 -8.10 9.75 -0.32
C ARG A 73 -9.62 9.77 -0.28
N ALA A 74 -10.29 8.63 -0.43
CA ALA A 74 -11.73 8.51 -0.35
C ALA A 74 -12.25 8.99 1.01
N LYS A 75 -11.60 8.59 2.11
CA LYS A 75 -11.94 9.05 3.47
C LYS A 75 -11.74 10.55 3.67
N LEU A 76 -10.77 11.15 2.98
CA LEU A 76 -10.49 12.60 3.04
C LEU A 76 -11.39 13.41 2.10
N ARG A 77 -12.06 12.78 1.13
CA ARG A 77 -13.08 13.42 0.30
C ARG A 77 -14.42 13.28 1.00
N LYS A 78 -14.99 14.40 1.43
CA LYS A 78 -16.41 14.48 1.79
C LYS A 78 -17.21 14.18 0.51
N LEU A 79 -17.59 12.91 0.31
CA LEU A 79 -18.27 12.35 -0.87
C LEU A 79 -17.47 12.43 -2.19
N ALA A 80 -17.17 11.26 -2.78
CA ALA A 80 -17.16 10.94 -4.23
C ALA A 80 -15.99 10.04 -4.67
N GLU A 81 -16.41 8.91 -5.24
CA GLU A 81 -15.79 8.13 -6.32
C GLU A 81 -14.38 7.58 -6.07
N CYS A 82 -14.33 6.28 -5.75
CA CYS A 82 -13.23 5.42 -6.13
C CYS A 82 -13.79 4.21 -6.88
N CYS A 83 -13.17 3.92 -8.02
CA CYS A 83 -13.41 2.78 -8.89
C CYS A 83 -13.65 1.51 -8.06
N PRO A 84 -14.74 0.75 -8.29
CA PRO A 84 -14.94 -0.50 -7.59
C PRO A 84 -13.78 -1.45 -7.95
N PRO A 85 -13.13 -2.07 -6.95
CA PRO A 85 -12.17 -3.12 -7.25
C PRO A 85 -12.93 -4.30 -7.86
N GLU A 86 -12.66 -4.62 -9.13
CA GLU A 86 -12.96 -5.95 -9.65
C GLU A 86 -12.12 -6.95 -8.86
N THR A 87 -12.79 -7.52 -7.85
CA THR A 87 -12.70 -8.87 -7.28
C THR A 87 -11.34 -9.54 -7.10
N ASP A 88 -11.20 -10.02 -5.86
CA ASP A 88 -10.49 -11.24 -5.44
C ASP A 88 -8.96 -11.22 -5.48
N TYR A 89 -8.34 -11.13 -4.31
CA TYR A 89 -7.32 -12.07 -3.83
C TYR A 89 -6.84 -11.60 -2.44
N PHE A 90 -7.54 -12.04 -1.40
CA PHE A 90 -7.05 -12.46 -0.06
C PHE A 90 -8.24 -12.45 0.93
N ASN A 91 -9.16 -13.40 0.74
CA ASN A 91 -10.05 -13.82 1.82
C ASN A 91 -9.20 -14.58 2.86
N GLY A 92 -8.78 -13.85 3.89
CA GLY A 92 -8.05 -14.37 5.05
C GLY A 92 -8.69 -13.85 6.33
N ALA A 93 -9.88 -14.38 6.62
CA ALA A 93 -10.58 -14.41 7.90
C ALA A 93 -10.13 -13.43 9.01
N ARG A 94 -10.90 -12.36 9.21
CA ARG A 94 -10.99 -11.70 10.53
C ARG A 94 -12.39 -11.14 10.79
N SER A 95 -13.36 -12.02 11.04
CA SER A 95 -14.64 -11.61 11.63
C SER A 95 -14.73 -12.10 13.07
N ARG A 96 -14.49 -11.14 13.98
CA ARG A 96 -14.89 -11.18 15.39
C ARG A 96 -16.33 -10.69 15.45
N TYR A 97 -17.29 -11.59 15.55
CA TYR A 97 -18.58 -11.30 16.17
C TYR A 97 -18.99 -12.48 17.04
N SER A 98 -19.36 -12.15 18.27
CA SER A 98 -19.67 -13.05 19.38
C SER A 98 -21.15 -13.46 19.40
N LEU A 99 -21.41 -14.56 20.14
CA LEU A 99 -22.63 -15.00 20.87
C LEU A 99 -23.54 -16.04 20.18
N PRO A 100 -24.30 -16.88 20.93
CA PRO A 100 -24.25 -17.24 22.36
C PRO A 100 -24.11 -18.77 22.63
N HIS A 101 -23.87 -19.14 23.88
CA HIS A 101 -23.94 -20.54 24.36
C HIS A 101 -25.39 -21.07 24.31
N PRO A 102 -25.60 -22.34 23.93
CA PRO A 102 -26.81 -23.07 24.29
C PRO A 102 -26.62 -23.76 25.65
N LEU A 103 -27.60 -23.53 26.54
CA LEU A 103 -27.82 -24.29 27.76
C LEU A 103 -28.24 -25.71 27.40
N THR A 104 -27.55 -26.70 27.97
CA THR A 104 -28.09 -28.00 28.41
C THR A 104 -27.21 -28.52 29.53
#